data_AF-A0A350J6Q8-F1
#
_entry.id   AF-A0A350J6Q8-F1
#
_cell.length_a   1.000
_cell.length_b   1.000
_cell.length_c   1.000
_cell.angle_alpha   90.00
_cell.angle_beta   90.00
_cell.angle_gamma   90.00
#
_symmetry.space_group_name_H-M   'P 1'
#
loop_
_entity.id
_entity.type
_entity.pdbx_description
1 polymer ?
#
loop_
_entity_poly.entity_id
_entity_poly.type
_entity_poly.pdbx_seq_one_letter_code
_entity_poly.pdbx_strand_id
1 'polypeptide(L)'
;MLDYDEFKKEVIRSFMGFMGKSYDDYELTTMPVTKRGRKLDAFSLKRKDGGTDEHGNSIMPTLYFNDMYRSYLESDDISYEIEKCADAMKRGLRQGKRILSGFDLKKSKKNIVFQLVNKEEYSQVLEDIPYREFLDMCVVYRWAIHVDDTGLSSALIDNDLAERLGYDEEDLFTLAYENTRKLFPPEVIHIDEIIDSIMRDDGAQEEDI
;
A
#
# COMPACT_ATOMS: atom_id res chain seq x y z
N MET A 1 -16.23 21.21 12.83
CA MET A 1 -15.55 20.00 12.34
C MET A 1 -16.28 18.76 12.83
N LEU A 2 -16.43 17.77 11.95
CA LEU A 2 -16.97 16.46 12.33
C LEU A 2 -16.00 15.74 13.26
N ASP A 3 -16.52 14.97 14.22
CA ASP A 3 -15.66 14.03 14.94
C ASP A 3 -15.24 12.86 14.04
N TYR A 4 -14.33 12.01 14.53
CA TYR A 4 -13.78 10.91 13.74
C TYR A 4 -14.84 9.90 13.26
N ASP A 5 -15.83 9.58 14.09
CA ASP A 5 -16.87 8.60 13.72
C ASP A 5 -17.92 9.21 12.78
N GLU A 6 -18.26 10.49 12.98
CA GLU A 6 -19.09 11.26 12.06
C GLU A 6 -18.41 11.42 10.69
N PHE A 7 -17.10 11.72 10.69
CA PHE A 7 -16.28 11.81 9.48
C PHE A 7 -16.31 10.49 8.69
N LYS A 8 -16.03 9.36 9.34
CA LYS A 8 -16.08 8.03 8.69
C LYS A 8 -17.44 7.75 8.07
N LYS A 9 -18.54 8.04 8.79
CA LYS A 9 -19.90 7.84 8.26
C LYS A 9 -20.17 8.69 7.03
N GLU A 10 -19.71 9.94 7.04
CA GLU A 10 -19.86 10.84 5.90
C GLU A 10 -19.05 10.36 4.69
N VAL A 11 -17.80 9.94 4.89
CA VAL A 11 -16.97 9.35 3.82
C VAL A 11 -17.67 8.12 3.24
N ILE A 12 -18.08 7.16 4.07
CA ILE A 12 -18.74 5.93 3.61
C ILE A 12 -20.00 6.24 2.80
N ARG A 13 -20.80 7.22 3.22
CA ARG A 13 -22.04 7.62 2.56
C ARG A 13 -21.79 8.26 1.20
N SER A 14 -20.78 9.11 1.10
CA SER A 14 -20.61 10.04 -0.01
C SER A 14 -19.56 9.57 -1.04
N PHE A 15 -18.59 8.73 -0.64
CA PHE A 15 -17.42 8.37 -1.45
C PHE A 15 -17.76 7.83 -2.85
N MET A 16 -18.75 6.93 -2.96
CA MET A 16 -19.13 6.37 -4.27
C MET A 16 -19.69 7.43 -5.24
N GLY A 17 -20.27 8.51 -4.73
CA GLY A 17 -20.69 9.66 -5.55
C GLY A 17 -19.51 10.35 -6.23
N PHE A 18 -18.37 10.46 -5.54
CA PHE A 18 -17.13 11.05 -6.06
C PHE A 18 -16.35 10.10 -7.00
N MET A 19 -16.57 8.79 -6.88
CA MET A 19 -16.05 7.81 -7.84
C MET A 19 -16.72 7.97 -9.22
N GLY A 20 -18.02 8.24 -9.23
CA GLY A 20 -18.81 8.46 -10.45
C GLY A 20 -19.27 7.16 -11.12
N LYS A 21 -20.12 7.31 -12.14
CA LYS A 21 -20.90 6.21 -12.77
C LYS A 21 -20.08 5.05 -13.31
N SER A 22 -18.83 5.28 -13.69
CA SER A 22 -17.94 4.22 -14.20
C SER A 22 -17.53 3.19 -13.14
N TYR A 23 -17.89 3.40 -11.88
CA TYR A 23 -17.60 2.51 -10.75
C TYR A 23 -18.86 2.02 -10.04
N ASP A 24 -20.04 2.09 -10.68
CA ASP A 24 -21.31 1.64 -10.09
C ASP A 24 -21.34 0.12 -9.82
N ASP A 25 -20.46 -0.64 -10.46
CA ASP A 25 -20.22 -2.08 -10.23
C ASP A 25 -19.39 -2.36 -8.98
N TYR A 26 -18.87 -1.32 -8.32
CA TYR A 26 -18.13 -1.43 -7.06
C TYR A 26 -18.99 -1.02 -5.86
N GLU A 27 -18.61 -1.53 -4.70
CA GLU A 27 -19.07 -1.04 -3.41
C GLU A 27 -17.89 -0.87 -2.45
N LEU A 28 -18.01 0.11 -1.56
CA LEU A 28 -17.00 0.41 -0.56
C LEU A 28 -17.05 -0.63 0.57
N THR A 29 -15.88 -1.10 0.97
CA THR A 29 -15.68 -1.97 2.14
C THR A 29 -14.75 -1.34 3.13
N THR A 30 -15.00 -1.58 4.41
CA THR A 30 -14.14 -1.14 5.50
C THR A 30 -13.52 -2.34 6.21
N MET A 31 -12.28 -2.23 6.65
CA MET A 31 -11.58 -3.29 7.36
C MET A 31 -10.57 -2.70 8.36
N PRO A 32 -10.45 -3.27 9.57
CA PRO A 32 -9.33 -2.96 10.44
C PRO A 32 -8.04 -3.56 9.87
N VAL A 33 -6.95 -2.79 9.87
CA VAL A 33 -5.64 -3.24 9.38
C VAL A 33 -4.59 -2.95 10.43
N THR A 34 -3.70 -3.91 10.68
CA THR A 34 -2.50 -3.65 11.47
C THR A 34 -1.37 -3.26 10.53
N LYS A 35 -0.80 -2.07 10.72
CA LYS A 35 0.36 -1.57 9.95
C LYS A 35 1.38 -1.02 10.92
N ARG A 36 2.62 -1.54 10.89
CA ARG A 36 3.70 -1.16 11.83
C ARG A 36 3.27 -1.23 13.30
N GLY A 37 2.59 -2.32 13.68
CA GLY A 37 2.05 -2.50 15.04
C GLY A 37 0.82 -1.66 15.41
N ARG A 38 0.34 -0.76 14.54
CA ARG A 38 -0.82 0.11 14.80
C ARG A 38 -2.08 -0.40 14.14
N LYS A 39 -3.21 -0.34 14.85
CA LYS A 39 -4.54 -0.60 14.29
C LYS A 39 -5.05 0.65 13.56
N LEU A 40 -5.32 0.50 12.27
CA LEU A 40 -5.86 1.54 11.40
C LEU A 40 -7.24 1.11 10.90
N ASP A 41 -8.15 2.08 10.77
CA ASP A 41 -9.40 1.87 10.06
C ASP A 41 -9.14 2.12 8.57
N ALA A 42 -9.28 1.08 7.76
CA ALA A 42 -9.06 1.17 6.32
C ALA A 42 -10.36 0.97 5.54
N PHE A 43 -10.34 1.42 4.29
CA PHE A 43 -11.37 1.09 3.31
C PHE A 43 -10.77 0.83 1.93
N SER A 44 -11.51 0.07 1.14
CA SER A 44 -11.21 -0.29 -0.23
C SER A 44 -12.50 -0.45 -1.02
N LEU A 45 -12.40 -0.89 -2.28
CA LEU A 45 -13.54 -1.22 -3.11
C LEU A 45 -13.54 -2.72 -3.40
N LYS A 46 -14.73 -3.29 -3.52
CA LYS A 46 -14.94 -4.63 -4.08
C LYS A 46 -15.98 -4.57 -5.17
N ARG A 47 -15.88 -5.47 -6.15
CA ARG A 47 -16.92 -5.60 -7.17
C ARG A 47 -18.15 -6.31 -6.59
N LYS A 48 -19.33 -5.81 -6.93
CA LYS A 48 -20.63 -6.35 -6.46
C LYS A 48 -20.92 -7.74 -6.99
N ASP A 49 -20.42 -8.06 -8.18
CA ASP A 49 -20.57 -9.37 -8.81
C ASP A 49 -19.58 -10.43 -8.29
N GLY A 50 -18.73 -10.06 -7.31
CA GLY A 50 -17.62 -10.91 -6.87
C GLY A 50 -16.55 -11.10 -7.94
N GLY A 51 -16.62 -10.34 -9.03
CA GLY A 51 -15.75 -10.46 -10.19
C GLY A 51 -14.31 -10.14 -9.83
N THR A 52 -13.46 -11.09 -10.14
CA THR A 52 -12.01 -10.98 -10.13
C THR A 52 -11.52 -11.07 -11.59
N ASP A 53 -10.22 -10.96 -11.84
CA ASP A 53 -9.70 -11.30 -13.17
C ASP A 53 -9.96 -12.79 -13.48
N GLU A 54 -9.64 -13.21 -14.71
CA GLU A 54 -9.83 -14.60 -15.17
C GLU A 54 -9.12 -15.67 -14.30
N HIS A 55 -8.26 -15.25 -13.37
CA HIS A 55 -7.52 -16.10 -12.45
C HIS A 55 -7.91 -15.89 -10.98
N GLY A 56 -9.01 -15.19 -10.66
CA GLY A 56 -9.40 -15.01 -9.26
C GLY A 56 -8.81 -13.79 -8.56
N ASN A 57 -8.03 -12.94 -9.24
CA ASN A 57 -7.27 -11.87 -8.59
C ASN A 57 -7.85 -10.46 -8.79
N SER A 58 -7.63 -9.60 -7.80
CA SER A 58 -8.07 -8.20 -7.84
C SER A 58 -7.13 -7.33 -7.02
N ILE A 59 -6.41 -6.41 -7.68
CA ILE A 59 -5.54 -5.45 -7.00
C ILE A 59 -6.38 -4.23 -6.65
N MET A 60 -6.83 -4.17 -5.41
CA MET A 60 -7.67 -3.09 -4.88
C MET A 60 -6.84 -2.19 -3.96
N PRO A 61 -6.79 -0.87 -4.22
CA PRO A 61 -6.09 0.06 -3.34
C PRO A 61 -6.75 0.10 -1.97
N THR A 62 -5.94 0.18 -0.92
CA THR A 62 -6.40 0.39 0.45
C THR A 62 -6.07 1.81 0.88
N LEU A 63 -7.08 2.54 1.35
CA LEU A 63 -6.94 3.88 1.93
C LEU A 63 -7.29 3.83 3.42
N TYR A 64 -6.76 4.76 4.21
CA TYR A 64 -6.95 4.78 5.67
C TYR A 64 -7.78 5.99 6.09
N PHE A 65 -8.83 5.76 6.87
CA PHE A 65 -9.64 6.84 7.43
C PHE A 65 -8.82 7.72 8.38
N ASN A 66 -7.84 7.13 9.08
CA ASN A 66 -6.93 7.87 9.97
C ASN A 66 -6.17 8.97 9.22
N ASP A 67 -5.61 8.65 8.05
CA ASP A 67 -4.83 9.61 7.25
C ASP A 67 -5.74 10.68 6.63
N MET A 68 -6.92 10.26 6.14
CA MET A 68 -7.94 11.18 5.64
C MET A 68 -8.42 12.15 6.72
N TYR A 69 -8.66 11.66 7.93
CA TYR A 69 -9.14 12.49 9.03
C TYR A 69 -8.09 13.52 9.43
N ARG A 70 -6.80 13.14 9.52
CA ARG A 70 -5.71 14.11 9.77
C ARG A 70 -5.68 15.21 8.72
N SER A 71 -5.79 14.84 7.43
CA SER A 71 -5.84 15.83 6.34
C SER A 71 -7.08 16.73 6.45
N TYR A 72 -8.23 16.17 6.84
CA TYR A 72 -9.45 16.93 7.09
C TYR A 72 -9.32 17.92 8.26
N LEU A 73 -8.63 17.55 9.35
CA LEU A 73 -8.39 18.46 10.46
C LEU A 73 -7.58 19.70 10.04
N GLU A 74 -6.76 19.58 9.00
CA GLU A 74 -5.98 20.68 8.43
C GLU A 74 -6.76 21.50 7.40
N SER A 75 -7.53 20.83 6.53
CA SER A 75 -8.25 21.50 5.43
C SER A 75 -9.64 22.04 5.81
N ASP A 76 -10.28 21.46 6.83
CA ASP A 76 -11.69 21.64 7.20
C ASP A 76 -12.67 21.52 6.02
N ASP A 77 -12.30 20.79 4.96
CA ASP A 77 -13.13 20.55 3.78
C ASP A 77 -13.20 19.04 3.49
N ILE A 78 -14.27 18.42 4.00
CA ILE A 78 -14.50 16.99 3.78
C ILE A 78 -14.75 16.63 2.31
N SER A 79 -15.35 17.53 1.52
CA SER A 79 -15.61 17.24 0.10
C SER A 79 -14.31 17.20 -0.68
N TYR A 80 -13.41 18.13 -0.39
CA TYR A 80 -12.05 18.14 -0.94
C TYR A 80 -11.27 16.87 -0.58
N GLU A 81 -11.30 16.43 0.68
CA GLU A 81 -10.60 15.20 1.09
C GLU A 81 -11.20 13.94 0.44
N ILE A 82 -12.53 13.85 0.33
CA ILE A 82 -13.18 12.73 -0.36
C ILE A 82 -12.79 12.73 -1.84
N GLU A 83 -12.77 13.87 -2.52
CA GLU A 83 -12.38 13.98 -3.92
C GLU A 83 -10.92 13.55 -4.14
N LYS A 84 -10.00 14.07 -3.31
CA LYS A 84 -8.58 13.70 -3.33
C LYS A 84 -8.38 12.20 -3.17
N CYS A 85 -9.09 11.56 -2.23
CA CYS A 85 -9.01 10.12 -2.00
C CYS A 85 -9.71 9.29 -3.09
N ALA A 86 -10.83 9.77 -3.64
CA ALA A 86 -11.46 9.14 -4.79
C ALA A 86 -10.52 9.13 -6.01
N ASP A 87 -9.78 10.22 -6.23
CA ASP A 87 -8.78 10.28 -7.30
C ASP A 87 -7.58 9.36 -7.05
N ALA A 88 -7.13 9.23 -5.80
CA ALA A 88 -6.13 8.24 -5.42
C ALA A 88 -6.62 6.80 -5.68
N MET A 89 -7.87 6.49 -5.32
CA MET A 89 -8.51 5.20 -5.58
C MET A 89 -8.60 4.91 -7.09
N LYS A 90 -9.09 5.87 -7.90
CA LYS A 90 -9.15 5.75 -9.37
C LYS A 90 -7.78 5.50 -9.97
N ARG A 91 -6.73 6.22 -9.51
CA ARG A 91 -5.34 6.01 -9.94
C ARG A 91 -4.86 4.60 -9.59
N GLY A 92 -5.11 4.14 -8.38
CA GLY A 92 -4.71 2.82 -7.93
C GLY A 92 -5.40 1.68 -8.69
N LEU A 93 -6.71 1.79 -8.94
CA LEU A 93 -7.45 0.79 -9.74
C LEU A 93 -6.93 0.68 -11.18
N ARG A 94 -6.63 1.81 -11.83
CA ARG A 94 -6.04 1.80 -13.18
C ARG A 94 -4.67 1.14 -13.19
N GLN A 95 -3.86 1.38 -12.15
CA GLN A 95 -2.55 0.73 -12.00
C GLN A 95 -2.69 -0.77 -11.78
N GLY A 96 -3.57 -1.20 -10.87
CA GLY A 96 -3.88 -2.62 -10.64
C GLY A 96 -4.29 -3.34 -11.92
N LYS A 97 -5.18 -2.74 -12.73
CA LYS A 97 -5.59 -3.30 -14.03
C LYS A 97 -4.42 -3.43 -15.01
N ARG A 98 -3.49 -2.47 -15.04
CA ARG A 98 -2.32 -2.47 -15.94
C ARG A 98 -1.29 -3.55 -15.54
N ILE A 99 -1.19 -3.80 -14.24
CA ILE A 99 -0.38 -4.89 -13.68
C ILE A 99 -0.96 -6.23 -14.09
N LEU A 100 -2.25 -6.45 -13.82
CA LEU A 100 -2.94 -7.70 -14.14
C LEU A 100 -3.00 -7.99 -15.64
N SER A 101 -3.10 -6.96 -16.50
CA SER A 101 -3.12 -7.13 -17.96
C SER A 101 -1.75 -7.46 -18.59
N GLY A 102 -0.72 -7.66 -17.78
CA GLY A 102 0.61 -8.02 -18.24
C GLY A 102 1.40 -6.90 -18.91
N PHE A 103 0.83 -5.69 -19.04
CA PHE A 103 1.53 -4.54 -19.59
C PHE A 103 2.77 -4.17 -18.76
N ASP A 104 2.71 -4.35 -17.43
CA ASP A 104 3.84 -4.13 -16.54
C ASP A 104 4.72 -5.38 -16.31
N LEU A 105 4.30 -6.60 -16.69
CA LEU A 105 5.14 -7.81 -16.58
C LEU A 105 6.49 -7.64 -17.31
N LYS A 106 6.50 -6.96 -18.46
CA LYS A 106 7.75 -6.67 -19.19
C LYS A 106 8.65 -5.64 -18.48
N LYS A 107 8.07 -4.83 -17.58
CA LYS A 107 8.78 -3.79 -16.81
C LYS A 107 9.14 -4.23 -15.40
N SER A 108 8.54 -5.31 -14.90
CA SER A 108 8.73 -5.80 -13.52
C SER A 108 10.20 -5.97 -13.17
N LYS A 109 11.02 -6.52 -14.08
CA LYS A 109 12.47 -6.73 -13.89
C LYS A 109 13.22 -5.52 -13.33
N LYS A 110 12.82 -4.30 -13.67
CA LYS A 110 13.54 -3.07 -13.27
C LYS A 110 13.08 -2.49 -11.94
N ASN A 111 12.02 -3.05 -11.37
CA ASN A 111 11.27 -2.45 -10.28
C ASN A 111 10.98 -3.43 -9.13
N ILE A 112 11.55 -4.63 -9.13
CA ILE A 112 11.48 -5.52 -7.98
C ILE A 112 12.55 -5.06 -6.98
N VAL A 113 12.19 -4.87 -5.72
CA VAL A 113 13.05 -4.30 -4.67
C VAL A 113 12.90 -5.07 -3.36
N PHE A 114 13.88 -4.92 -2.46
CA PHE A 114 13.84 -5.51 -1.13
C PHE A 114 12.90 -4.75 -0.21
N GLN A 115 12.27 -5.48 0.70
CA GLN A 115 11.74 -4.97 1.95
C GLN A 115 12.25 -5.86 3.09
N LEU A 116 12.77 -5.24 4.15
CA LEU A 116 13.04 -5.95 5.41
C LEU A 116 11.79 -5.96 6.28
N VAL A 117 11.43 -7.12 6.79
CA VAL A 117 10.28 -7.33 7.69
C VAL A 117 10.68 -8.16 8.90
N ASN A 118 10.00 -7.97 10.01
CA ASN A 118 10.21 -8.77 11.20
C ASN A 118 9.70 -10.21 10.94
N LYS A 119 10.55 -11.21 11.20
CA LYS A 119 10.24 -12.62 10.93
C LYS A 119 9.07 -13.14 11.76
N GLU A 120 8.98 -12.75 13.03
CA GLU A 120 7.93 -13.20 13.94
C GLU A 120 6.57 -12.62 13.54
N GLU A 121 6.51 -11.33 13.24
CA GLU A 121 5.28 -10.65 12.81
C GLU A 121 4.74 -11.18 11.48
N TYR A 122 5.63 -11.62 10.58
CA TYR A 122 5.27 -12.11 9.26
C TYR A 122 5.09 -13.64 9.19
N SER A 123 5.32 -14.36 10.29
CA SER A 123 5.29 -15.83 10.33
C SER A 123 4.03 -16.44 9.71
N GLN A 124 2.86 -15.81 9.87
CA GLN A 124 1.58 -16.28 9.32
C GLN A 124 1.46 -16.18 7.80
N VAL A 125 2.31 -15.36 7.15
CA VAL A 125 2.26 -15.08 5.71
C VAL A 125 3.53 -15.54 4.98
N LEU A 126 4.58 -15.97 5.70
CA LEU A 126 5.84 -16.44 5.10
C LEU A 126 5.66 -17.71 4.24
N GLU A 127 4.64 -18.53 4.49
CA GLU A 127 4.37 -19.73 3.68
C GLU A 127 3.91 -19.38 2.26
N ASP A 128 3.24 -18.24 2.09
CA ASP A 128 2.60 -17.83 0.84
C ASP A 128 3.44 -16.85 0.01
N ILE A 129 4.65 -16.49 0.49
CA ILE A 129 5.51 -15.50 -0.18
C ILE A 129 6.97 -15.99 -0.32
N PRO A 130 7.67 -15.63 -1.40
CA PRO A 130 9.12 -15.80 -1.49
C PRO A 130 9.84 -14.89 -0.48
N TYR A 131 10.72 -15.47 0.32
CA TYR A 131 11.52 -14.74 1.31
C TYR A 131 12.90 -15.37 1.51
N ARG A 132 13.79 -14.57 2.12
CA ARG A 132 15.13 -15.00 2.55
C ARG A 132 15.38 -14.59 3.99
N GLU A 133 15.85 -15.52 4.80
CA GLU A 133 16.22 -15.21 6.19
C GLU A 133 17.42 -14.27 6.24
N PHE A 134 17.34 -13.25 7.09
CA PHE A 134 18.43 -12.29 7.29
C PHE A 134 18.47 -11.83 8.75
N LEU A 135 19.34 -12.45 9.54
CA LEU A 135 19.43 -12.25 11.00
C LEU A 135 18.08 -12.57 11.68
N ASP A 136 17.57 -11.67 12.52
CA ASP A 136 16.25 -11.71 13.16
C ASP A 136 15.12 -11.18 12.27
N MET A 137 15.45 -10.78 11.04
CA MET A 137 14.53 -10.26 10.03
C MET A 137 14.42 -11.23 8.85
N CYS A 138 13.48 -10.92 7.95
CA CYS A 138 13.39 -11.55 6.65
C CYS A 138 13.44 -10.48 5.55
N VAL A 139 14.10 -10.82 4.45
CA VAL A 139 14.00 -10.08 3.19
C VAL A 139 12.80 -10.65 2.42
N VAL A 140 11.87 -9.78 2.05
CA VAL A 140 10.76 -10.08 1.15
C VAL A 140 10.83 -9.18 -0.08
N TYR A 141 10.12 -9.56 -1.13
CA TYR A 141 10.18 -8.88 -2.43
C TYR A 141 8.94 -8.03 -2.67
N ARG A 142 9.17 -6.78 -3.06
CA ARG A 142 8.10 -5.89 -3.50
C ARG A 142 8.29 -5.49 -4.94
N TRP A 143 7.19 -5.40 -5.66
CA TRP A 143 7.17 -4.77 -6.97
C TRP A 143 6.81 -3.29 -6.82
N ALA A 144 7.79 -2.41 -7.06
CA ALA A 144 7.61 -0.96 -7.11
C ALA A 144 6.84 -0.53 -8.36
N ILE A 145 5.59 -0.12 -8.17
CA ILE A 145 4.69 0.31 -9.24
C ILE A 145 4.92 1.80 -9.52
N HIS A 146 5.08 2.58 -8.44
CA HIS A 146 5.37 4.02 -8.50
C HIS A 146 6.32 4.40 -7.37
N VAL A 147 7.29 5.25 -7.69
CA VAL A 147 8.14 5.93 -6.71
C VAL A 147 8.01 7.41 -7.02
N ASP A 148 7.48 8.18 -6.07
CA ASP A 148 7.43 9.63 -6.14
C ASP A 148 7.83 10.26 -4.80
N ASP A 149 7.87 11.59 -4.78
CA ASP A 149 8.22 12.38 -3.60
C ASP A 149 7.26 12.15 -2.42
N THR A 150 6.09 11.53 -2.65
CA THR A 150 5.10 11.20 -1.61
C THR A 150 5.17 9.74 -1.14
N GLY A 151 6.00 8.90 -1.77
CA GLY A 151 6.34 7.57 -1.27
C GLY A 151 6.46 6.47 -2.34
N LEU A 152 6.57 5.23 -1.85
CA LEU A 152 6.66 4.01 -2.66
C LEU A 152 5.30 3.31 -2.74
N SER A 153 4.64 3.38 -3.90
CA SER A 153 3.52 2.51 -4.24
C SER A 153 4.05 1.17 -4.74
N SER A 154 3.78 0.11 -4.00
CA SER A 154 4.32 -1.21 -4.31
C SER A 154 3.40 -2.34 -3.88
N ALA A 155 3.42 -3.44 -4.62
CA ALA A 155 2.75 -4.69 -4.28
C ALA A 155 3.75 -5.66 -3.62
N LEU A 156 3.31 -6.39 -2.60
CA LEU A 156 4.05 -7.57 -2.12
C LEU A 156 4.02 -8.62 -3.24
N ILE A 157 5.14 -9.27 -3.49
CA ILE A 157 5.19 -10.43 -4.40
C ILE A 157 4.93 -11.66 -3.56
N ASP A 158 3.77 -12.26 -3.75
CA ASP A 158 3.43 -13.60 -3.24
C ASP A 158 3.86 -14.68 -4.26
N ASN A 159 3.70 -15.95 -3.88
CA ASN A 159 4.08 -17.09 -4.72
C ASN A 159 3.32 -17.08 -6.06
N ASP A 160 2.02 -16.73 -6.05
CA ASP A 160 1.19 -16.65 -7.27
C ASP A 160 1.68 -15.56 -8.23
N LEU A 161 2.03 -14.38 -7.70
CA LEU A 161 2.56 -13.28 -8.49
C LEU A 161 3.97 -13.60 -9.00
N ALA A 162 4.81 -14.26 -8.21
CA ALA A 162 6.13 -14.72 -8.64
C ALA A 162 6.05 -15.69 -9.83
N GLU A 163 5.14 -16.69 -9.76
CA GLU A 163 4.91 -17.63 -10.85
C GLU A 163 4.43 -16.93 -12.14
N ARG A 164 3.49 -15.99 -12.03
CA ARG A 164 3.01 -15.18 -13.18
C ARG A 164 4.11 -14.30 -13.77
N LEU A 165 5.00 -13.79 -12.92
CA LEU A 165 6.16 -13.02 -13.34
C LEU A 165 7.25 -13.91 -13.98
N GLY A 166 7.19 -15.22 -13.76
CA GLY A 166 8.15 -16.20 -14.23
C GLY A 166 9.49 -16.08 -13.51
N TYR A 167 9.47 -15.78 -12.21
CA TYR A 167 10.66 -15.69 -11.36
C TYR A 167 10.54 -16.66 -10.19
N ASP A 168 11.64 -17.34 -9.90
CA ASP A 168 11.83 -17.99 -8.60
C ASP A 168 12.42 -17.00 -7.58
N GLU A 169 12.65 -17.47 -6.35
CA GLU A 169 13.18 -16.63 -5.28
C GLU A 169 14.61 -16.10 -5.58
N GLU A 170 15.44 -16.86 -6.28
CA GLU A 170 16.81 -16.44 -6.62
C GLU A 170 16.83 -15.36 -7.71
N ASP A 171 15.93 -15.48 -8.70
CA ASP A 171 15.68 -14.43 -9.68
C ASP A 171 15.21 -13.14 -8.99
N LEU A 172 14.25 -13.25 -8.06
CA LEU A 172 13.75 -12.11 -7.29
C LEU A 172 14.85 -11.46 -6.46
N PHE A 173 15.70 -12.25 -5.79
CA PHE A 173 16.85 -11.76 -5.04
C PHE A 173 17.81 -10.97 -5.92
N THR A 174 18.17 -11.52 -7.07
CA THR A 174 19.12 -10.90 -8.01
C THR A 174 18.58 -9.58 -8.54
N LEU A 175 17.31 -9.57 -8.98
CA LEU A 175 16.66 -8.35 -9.47
C LEU A 175 16.55 -7.29 -8.37
N ALA A 176 16.11 -7.69 -7.18
CA ALA A 176 15.97 -6.79 -6.04
C ALA A 176 17.30 -6.21 -5.58
N TYR A 177 18.38 -6.98 -5.61
CA TYR A 177 19.72 -6.51 -5.25
C TYR A 177 20.18 -5.34 -6.14
N GLU A 178 20.04 -5.47 -7.45
CA GLU A 178 20.43 -4.42 -8.39
C GLU A 178 19.50 -3.21 -8.31
N ASN A 179 18.18 -3.45 -8.31
CA ASN A 179 17.19 -2.38 -8.37
C ASN A 179 17.11 -1.58 -7.08
N THR A 180 17.20 -2.22 -5.91
CA THR A 180 17.14 -1.51 -4.62
C THR A 180 18.26 -0.50 -4.52
N ARG A 181 19.49 -0.88 -4.89
CA ARG A 181 20.66 0.03 -4.88
C ARG A 181 20.55 1.17 -5.87
N LYS A 182 19.81 0.97 -6.97
CA LYS A 182 19.62 1.98 -8.02
C LYS A 182 18.48 2.95 -7.69
N LEU A 183 17.38 2.42 -7.16
CA LEU A 183 16.16 3.19 -6.86
C LEU A 183 16.23 3.85 -5.48
N PHE A 184 16.92 3.23 -4.53
CA PHE A 184 17.13 3.67 -3.16
C PHE A 184 18.63 3.63 -2.85
N PRO A 185 19.42 4.56 -3.43
CA PRO A 185 20.85 4.59 -3.19
C PRO A 185 21.12 4.75 -1.69
N PRO A 186 22.15 4.08 -1.14
CA PRO A 186 22.46 4.18 0.27
C PRO A 186 22.91 5.60 0.62
N GLU A 187 22.36 6.12 1.71
CA GLU A 187 22.70 7.42 2.27
C GLU A 187 23.38 7.26 3.63
N VAL A 188 24.29 8.18 3.96
CA VAL A 188 24.90 8.27 5.28
C VAL A 188 24.20 9.40 6.01
N ILE A 189 23.44 9.06 7.03
CA ILE A 189 22.63 9.98 7.81
C ILE A 189 22.96 9.73 9.28
N HIS A 190 22.94 10.78 10.09
CA HIS A 190 23.09 10.60 11.52
C HIS A 190 21.83 9.92 12.11
N ILE A 191 22.05 9.06 13.11
CA ILE A 191 20.96 8.24 13.66
C ILE A 191 19.91 9.08 14.39
N ASP A 192 20.31 10.20 15.00
CA ASP A 192 19.41 11.18 15.63
C ASP A 192 18.48 11.82 14.59
N GLU A 193 18.99 12.20 13.42
CA GLU A 193 18.17 12.73 12.33
C GLU A 193 17.12 11.71 11.84
N ILE A 194 17.50 10.42 11.74
CA ILE A 194 16.57 9.34 11.36
C ILE A 194 15.53 9.10 12.47
N ILE A 195 15.93 9.10 13.73
CA ILE A 195 15.00 8.89 14.85
C ILE A 195 13.99 10.04 14.88
N ASP A 196 14.45 11.29 14.76
CA ASP A 196 13.59 12.46 14.68
C ASP A 196 12.62 12.36 13.49
N SER A 197 13.07 11.92 12.32
CA SER A 197 12.20 11.76 11.15
C SER A 197 11.15 10.67 11.38
N ILE A 198 11.53 9.53 11.95
CA ILE A 198 10.60 8.44 12.29
C ILE A 198 9.57 8.94 13.28
N MET A 199 9.98 9.64 14.35
CA MET A 199 9.06 10.19 15.35
C MET A 199 8.06 11.19 14.76
N ARG A 200 8.48 11.99 13.76
CA ARG A 200 7.59 12.92 13.05
C ARG A 200 6.61 12.20 12.14
N ASP A 201 7.07 11.23 11.34
CA ASP A 201 6.24 10.45 10.41
C ASP A 201 5.25 9.53 11.12
N ASP A 202 5.65 8.97 12.26
CA ASP A 202 4.78 8.19 13.11
C ASP A 202 3.78 9.06 13.88
N GLY A 203 3.77 10.38 13.68
CA GLY A 203 2.91 11.31 14.41
C GLY A 203 3.19 11.19 15.89
N ALA A 204 4.26 11.84 16.35
CA ALA A 204 4.52 12.03 17.77
C ALA A 204 3.23 12.43 18.49
N GLN A 205 2.63 11.48 19.20
CA GLN A 205 1.90 11.82 20.40
C GLN A 205 2.99 12.13 21.41
N GLU A 206 3.17 13.42 21.68
CA GLU A 206 3.70 13.84 22.97
C GLU A 206 2.80 13.16 24.02
N GLU A 207 3.29 12.09 24.64
CA GLU A 207 2.77 11.70 25.93
C GLU A 207 3.19 12.81 26.89
N ASP A 208 2.18 13.46 27.47
CA ASP A 208 2.28 14.50 28.49
C ASP A 208 3.37 14.16 29.52
N ILE A 209 4.34 15.06 29.71
CA ILE A 209 5.25 15.09 30.87
C ILE A 209 4.58 15.86 32.00
#